data_AF-A0A9R1A044-F1
#
_entry.id   AF-A0A9R1A044-F1
#
_cell.length_a   1.000
_cell.length_b   1.000
_cell.length_c   1.000
_cell.angle_alpha   90.00
_cell.angle_beta   90.00
_cell.angle_gamma   90.00
#
_symmetry.space_group_name_H-M   'P 1'
#
loop_
_entity.id
_entity.type
_entity.pdbx_description
1 polymer ?
#
loop_
_entity_poly.entity_id
_entity_poly.type
_entity_poly.pdbx_seq_one_letter_code
_entity_poly.pdbx_strand_id
1 'polypeptide(L)'
;MLEEVDFRKEAVNMEAFQRYIEAMGFDRQAKSPFVYQHCSTKRVLTMERLYGVPLTDLDSIRSLVPDPELTLVTALNVWFGSLISCESFHADVHAGNLWLLRDGRVGFIDFGMFKT
;
A
#
# COMPACT_ATOMS: atom_id res chain seq x y z
N MET A 1 -7.03 -4.12 20.16
CA MET A 1 -8.41 -4.56 19.85
C MET A 1 -9.38 -3.42 19.52
N LEU A 2 -9.59 -2.38 20.36
CA LEU A 2 -10.53 -1.27 20.03
C LEU A 2 -10.00 -0.26 18.98
N GLU A 3 -8.69 -0.17 18.80
CA GLU A 3 -8.07 0.75 17.81
C GLU A 3 -8.04 0.18 16.38
N GLU A 4 -8.14 -1.14 16.21
CA GLU A 4 -8.24 -1.82 14.89
C GLU A 4 -9.62 -1.65 14.24
N VAL A 5 -10.57 -1.02 14.93
CA VAL A 5 -11.98 -0.89 14.49
C VAL A 5 -12.32 0.53 14.04
N ASP A 6 -11.30 1.36 13.76
CA ASP A 6 -11.47 2.73 13.28
C ASP A 6 -10.78 2.97 11.94
N PHE A 7 -11.50 2.70 10.86
CA PHE A 7 -11.03 2.90 9.49
C PHE A 7 -10.68 4.34 9.14
N ARG A 8 -11.03 5.33 9.97
CA ARG A 8 -10.56 6.70 9.79
C ARG A 8 -9.07 6.83 10.02
N LYS A 9 -8.53 6.06 10.97
CA LYS A 9 -7.08 6.03 11.23
C LYS A 9 -6.33 5.42 10.05
N GLU A 10 -6.87 4.32 9.52
CA GLU A 10 -6.33 3.67 8.32
C GLU A 10 -6.35 4.61 7.11
N ALA A 11 -7.47 5.32 6.87
CA ALA A 11 -7.56 6.34 5.82
C ALA A 11 -6.47 7.43 5.94
N VAL A 12 -6.22 7.92 7.16
CA VAL A 12 -5.16 8.92 7.42
C VAL A 12 -3.77 8.34 7.13
N ASN A 13 -3.53 7.08 7.48
CA ASN A 13 -2.27 6.39 7.19
C ASN A 13 -2.06 6.23 5.67
N MET A 14 -3.11 5.84 4.93
CA MET A 14 -3.06 5.74 3.46
C MET A 14 -2.66 7.06 2.80
N GLU A 15 -3.26 8.17 3.24
CA GLU A 15 -2.94 9.50 2.72
C GLU A 15 -1.53 9.95 3.12
N ALA A 16 -1.09 9.64 4.34
CA ALA A 16 0.26 9.95 4.78
C ALA A 16 1.31 9.19 3.96
N PHE A 17 1.06 7.92 3.66
CA PHE A 17 1.93 7.10 2.82
C PHE A 17 1.95 7.61 1.37
N GLN A 18 0.80 8.01 0.83
CA GLN A 18 0.75 8.62 -0.51
C GLN A 18 1.61 9.90 -0.58
N ARG A 19 1.52 10.77 0.43
CA ARG A 19 2.39 11.96 0.52
C ARG A 19 3.87 11.60 0.64
N TYR A 20 4.21 10.54 1.36
CA TYR A 20 5.58 10.03 1.43
C TYR A 20 6.11 9.56 0.07
N ILE A 21 5.30 8.79 -0.68
CA ILE A 21 5.64 8.34 -2.03
C ILE A 21 5.96 9.55 -2.92
N GLU A 22 5.10 10.57 -2.90
CA GLU A 22 5.26 11.79 -3.70
C GLU A 22 6.51 12.58 -3.26
N ALA A 23 6.73 12.76 -1.96
CA ALA A 23 7.85 13.51 -1.43
C ALA A 23 9.22 12.88 -1.74
N MET A 24 9.28 11.54 -1.82
CA MET A 24 10.51 10.80 -2.12
C MET A 24 10.69 10.49 -3.61
N GLY A 25 9.75 10.89 -4.47
CA GLY A 25 9.80 10.63 -5.92
C GLY A 25 9.59 9.16 -6.29
N PHE A 26 8.78 8.44 -5.51
CA PHE A 26 8.44 7.02 -5.75
C PHE A 26 7.14 6.83 -6.56
N ASP A 27 6.60 7.89 -7.17
CA ASP A 27 5.30 7.89 -7.87
C ASP A 27 5.22 6.90 -9.04
N ARG A 28 6.38 6.54 -9.60
CA ARG A 28 6.53 5.57 -10.69
C ARG A 28 6.75 4.13 -10.21
N GLN A 29 6.97 3.94 -8.91
CA GLN A 29 7.30 2.64 -8.32
C GLN A 29 6.20 2.14 -7.38
N ALA A 30 5.52 3.05 -6.67
CA ALA A 30 4.56 2.69 -5.65
C ALA A 30 3.28 3.54 -5.74
N LYS A 31 2.19 3.00 -5.20
CA LYS A 31 0.90 3.70 -5.11
C LYS A 31 0.13 3.29 -3.85
N SER A 32 -0.43 4.28 -3.15
CA SER A 32 -1.54 4.11 -2.22
C SER A 32 -2.87 4.38 -2.94
N PRO A 33 -3.95 3.64 -2.67
CA PRO A 33 -5.26 3.95 -3.23
C PRO A 33 -5.77 5.30 -2.71
N PHE A 34 -6.41 6.07 -3.57
CA PHE A 34 -7.08 7.29 -3.13
C PHE A 34 -8.27 6.98 -2.22
N VAL A 35 -8.38 7.64 -1.07
CA VAL A 35 -9.49 7.44 -0.12
C VAL A 35 -10.66 8.35 -0.44
N TYR A 36 -11.85 7.77 -0.61
CA TYR A 36 -13.10 8.53 -0.72
C TYR A 36 -13.64 8.85 0.67
N GLN A 37 -13.13 9.93 1.27
CA GLN A 37 -13.45 10.34 2.65
C GLN A 37 -14.95 10.51 2.91
N HIS A 38 -15.70 11.06 1.93
CA HIS A 38 -17.15 11.25 2.02
C HIS A 38 -17.95 9.93 2.00
N CYS A 39 -17.35 8.84 1.51
CA CYS A 39 -17.90 7.49 1.52
C CYS A 39 -17.28 6.61 2.61
N SER A 40 -16.46 7.17 3.49
CA SER A 40 -15.75 6.43 4.53
C SER A 40 -16.23 6.84 5.92
N THR A 41 -16.30 5.87 6.82
CA THR A 41 -16.74 6.03 8.20
C THR A 41 -15.80 5.27 9.13
N LYS A 42 -16.09 5.28 10.42
CA LYS A 42 -15.36 4.46 11.40
C LYS A 42 -15.39 2.95 11.07
N ARG A 43 -16.45 2.46 10.41
CA ARG A 43 -16.71 1.02 10.19
C ARG A 43 -16.68 0.60 8.71
N VAL A 44 -16.50 1.54 7.80
CA VAL A 44 -16.42 1.28 6.35
C VAL A 44 -15.35 2.18 5.76
N LEU A 45 -14.39 1.60 5.05
CA LEU A 45 -13.39 2.33 4.26
C LEU A 45 -13.74 2.19 2.77
N THR A 46 -13.87 3.31 2.08
CA THR A 46 -14.08 3.33 0.63
C THR A 46 -12.89 3.97 -0.05
N MET A 47 -12.27 3.25 -0.99
CA MET A 47 -11.04 3.67 -1.64
C MET A 47 -11.02 3.32 -3.14
N GLU A 48 -10.07 3.91 -3.86
CA GLU A 48 -9.81 3.62 -5.27
C GLU A 48 -9.59 2.13 -5.48
N ARG A 49 -10.29 1.58 -6.47
CA ARG A 49 -10.05 0.21 -6.88
C ARG A 49 -8.75 0.13 -7.69
N LEU A 50 -7.77 -0.58 -7.15
CA LEU A 50 -6.56 -0.92 -7.87
C LEU A 50 -6.78 -2.15 -8.77
N TYR A 51 -6.12 -2.16 -9.94
CA TYR A 51 -6.18 -3.26 -10.89
C TYR A 51 -4.78 -3.82 -11.12
N GLY A 52 -4.63 -5.11 -10.83
CA GLY A 52 -3.33 -5.77 -10.82
C GLY A 52 -3.46 -7.23 -10.47
N VAL A 53 -2.34 -7.83 -10.09
CA VAL A 53 -2.25 -9.19 -9.56
C VAL A 53 -1.59 -9.17 -8.18
N PRO A 54 -1.98 -10.06 -7.25
CA PRO A 54 -1.31 -10.17 -5.96
C PRO A 54 0.18 -10.50 -6.14
N LEU A 55 1.05 -9.92 -5.29
CA LEU A 55 2.48 -10.20 -5.33
C LEU A 55 2.86 -11.63 -4.89
N THR A 56 1.91 -12.38 -4.32
CA THR A 56 2.02 -13.81 -4.01
C THR A 56 1.89 -14.73 -5.22
N ASP A 57 1.35 -14.23 -6.34
CA ASP A 57 1.16 -14.99 -7.58
C ASP A 57 2.28 -14.71 -8.58
N LEU A 58 3.44 -15.33 -8.34
CA LEU A 58 4.64 -15.17 -9.15
C LEU A 58 4.45 -15.57 -10.62
N ASP A 59 3.57 -16.54 -10.90
CA ASP A 59 3.30 -16.98 -12.26
C ASP A 59 2.56 -15.91 -13.06
N SER A 60 1.55 -15.28 -12.46
CA SER A 60 0.85 -14.14 -13.07
C SER A 60 1.76 -12.92 -13.25
N ILE A 61 2.66 -12.65 -12.30
CA ILE A 61 3.55 -11.49 -12.34
C ILE A 61 4.56 -11.56 -13.50
N ARG A 62 5.10 -12.76 -13.79
CA ARG A 62 6.02 -12.98 -14.92
C ARG A 62 5.43 -12.59 -16.28
N SER A 63 4.10 -12.55 -16.39
CA SER A 63 3.41 -12.11 -17.62
C SER A 63 3.27 -10.58 -17.73
N LEU A 64 3.39 -9.87 -16.61
CA LEU A 64 3.16 -8.42 -16.50
C LEU A 64 4.44 -7.60 -16.46
N VAL A 65 5.52 -8.15 -15.91
CA VAL A 65 6.83 -7.48 -15.83
C VAL A 65 7.97 -8.42 -16.18
N PRO A 66 9.04 -7.88 -16.80
CA PRO A 66 10.20 -8.67 -17.20
C PRO A 66 11.03 -9.17 -16.01
N ASP A 67 11.02 -8.44 -14.89
CA ASP A 67 11.78 -8.80 -13.68
C ASP A 67 10.92 -8.61 -12.40
N PRO A 68 10.23 -9.68 -11.95
CA PRO A 68 9.43 -9.68 -10.73
C PRO A 68 10.24 -9.39 -9.46
N GLU A 69 11.51 -9.82 -9.43
CA GLU A 69 12.36 -9.73 -8.25
C GLU A 69 12.76 -8.28 -8.00
N LEU A 70 13.17 -7.57 -9.05
CA LEU A 70 13.48 -6.15 -8.97
C LEU A 70 12.28 -5.31 -8.52
N THR A 71 11.07 -5.64 -9.00
CA THR A 71 9.84 -4.97 -8.57
C THR A 71 9.57 -5.20 -7.08
N LEU A 72 9.77 -6.42 -6.58
CA LEU A 72 9.61 -6.74 -5.17
C LEU A 72 10.65 -6.02 -4.29
N VAL A 73 11.92 -6.02 -4.71
CA VAL A 73 12.99 -5.29 -4.01
C VAL A 73 12.68 -3.80 -3.93
N THR A 74 12.18 -3.22 -5.02
CA THR A 74 11.78 -1.81 -5.06
C THR A 74 10.62 -1.53 -4.09
N ALA A 75 9.61 -2.39 -4.05
CA ALA A 75 8.49 -2.26 -3.11
C ALA A 75 8.95 -2.34 -1.65
N LEU A 76 9.84 -3.28 -1.33
CA LEU A 76 10.42 -3.40 0.00
C LEU A 76 11.21 -2.15 0.38
N ASN A 77 11.99 -1.57 -0.54
CA ASN A 77 12.73 -0.32 -0.28
C ASN A 77 11.80 0.85 0.03
N VAL A 78 10.71 1.02 -0.74
CA VAL A 78 9.70 2.06 -0.48
C VAL A 78 9.05 1.83 0.89
N TRP A 79 8.70 0.59 1.21
CA TRP A 79 8.11 0.26 2.50
C TRP A 79 9.07 0.51 3.67
N PHE A 80 10.31 0.03 3.60
CA PHE A 80 11.33 0.26 4.62
C PHE A 80 11.59 1.76 4.84
N GLY A 81 11.65 2.56 3.76
CA GLY A 81 11.81 4.00 3.89
C GLY A 81 10.60 4.68 4.55
N SER A 82 9.40 4.15 4.35
CA SER A 82 8.19 4.65 5.01
C SER A 82 8.19 4.42 6.52
N LEU A 83 8.81 3.33 7.02
CA LEU A 83 8.92 3.06 8.46
C LEU A 83 9.69 4.15 9.21
N ILE A 84 10.64 4.79 8.52
CA ILE A 84 11.46 5.88 9.09
C ILE A 84 10.75 7.23 8.94
N SER A 85 9.99 7.41 7.85
CA SER A 85 9.44 8.70 7.44
C SER A 85 7.99 8.93 7.91
N CYS A 86 7.25 7.87 8.22
CA CYS A 86 5.86 7.94 8.65
C CYS A 86 5.75 7.62 10.15
N GLU A 87 5.39 8.61 10.96
CA GLU A 87 5.41 8.54 12.43
C GLU A 87 4.46 7.51 13.06
N SER A 88 3.48 6.98 12.31
CA SER A 88 2.37 6.19 12.88
C SER A 88 2.12 4.86 12.18
N PHE A 89 2.97 4.46 11.24
CA PHE A 89 2.67 3.34 10.35
C PHE A 89 3.60 2.15 10.54
N HIS A 90 3.08 1.10 11.18
CA HIS A 90 3.61 -0.26 11.07
C HIS A 90 2.68 -1.01 10.13
N ALA A 91 2.79 -0.74 8.83
CA ALA A 91 2.13 -1.57 7.82
C ALA A 91 2.58 -3.00 8.06
N ASP A 92 1.62 -3.89 8.21
CA ASP A 92 1.94 -5.28 8.04
C ASP A 92 2.06 -5.56 6.54
N VAL A 93 3.28 -5.44 5.99
CA VAL A 93 3.57 -5.84 4.61
C VAL A 93 3.66 -7.37 4.56
N HIS A 94 2.49 -7.97 4.69
CA HIS A 94 2.27 -9.31 4.17
C HIS A 94 2.17 -9.23 2.65
N ALA A 95 2.76 -10.21 1.96
CA ALA A 95 2.71 -10.28 0.51
C ALA A 95 1.27 -10.28 -0.06
N GLY A 96 0.26 -10.64 0.76
CA GLY A 96 -1.16 -10.56 0.39
C GLY A 96 -1.71 -9.13 0.23
N ASN A 97 -1.07 -8.14 0.85
CA ASN A 97 -1.48 -6.73 0.82
C ASN A 97 -0.68 -5.89 -0.18
N LEU A 98 0.15 -6.55 -1.00
CA LEU A 98 0.88 -5.92 -2.09
C LEU A 98 0.38 -6.45 -3.43
N TRP A 99 0.14 -5.53 -4.36
CA TRP A 99 -0.35 -5.84 -5.69
C TRP A 99 0.58 -5.25 -6.74
N LEU A 100 0.94 -6.04 -7.75
CA LEU A 100 1.53 -5.50 -8.96
C LEU A 100 0.45 -4.92 -9.85
N LEU A 101 0.46 -3.61 -10.02
CA LEU A 101 -0.49 -2.89 -10.85
C LEU A 101 -0.15 -3.06 -12.34
N ARG A 102 -1.17 -2.96 -13.18
CA ARG A 102 -1.02 -3.09 -14.65
C ARG A 102 -0.11 -2.04 -15.28
N ASP A 103 0.14 -0.94 -14.59
CA ASP A 103 1.04 0.14 -15.01
C ASP A 103 2.48 -0.06 -14.51
N GLY A 104 2.78 -1.19 -13.86
CA GLY A 104 4.11 -1.56 -13.37
C GLY A 104 4.44 -1.06 -11.95
N ARG A 105 3.53 -0.32 -11.31
CA ARG A 105 3.70 0.12 -9.92
C ARG A 105 3.30 -0.96 -8.92
N VAL A 106 3.79 -0.86 -7.69
CA VAL A 106 3.33 -1.68 -6.57
C VAL A 106 2.28 -0.92 -5.76
N GLY A 107 1.07 -1.49 -5.72
CA GLY A 107 -0.04 -1.01 -4.92
C GLY A 107 0.01 -1.60 -3.51
N PHE A 108 -0.01 -0.73 -2.51
CA PHE A 108 -0.18 -1.11 -1.10
C PHE A 108 -1.65 -0.96 -0.76
N ILE A 109 -2.32 -1.99 -0.22
CA ILE A 109 -3.78 -1.96 -0.03
C ILE A 109 -4.26 -1.98 1.43
N ASP A 110 -3.39 -2.32 2.37
CA ASP A 110 -3.73 -2.43 3.80
C ASP A 110 -2.83 -1.50 4.61
N PHE A 111 -3.48 -0.63 5.39
CA PHE A 111 -2.81 0.34 6.24
C PHE A 111 -3.30 0.25 7.70
N GLY A 112 -3.82 -0.91 8.09
CA GLY A 112 -4.20 -1.22 9.46
C GLY A 112 -3.01 -1.13 10.42
N MET A 113 -3.29 -0.73 11.65
CA MET A 113 -2.30 -0.73 12.73
C MET A 113 -2.41 -2.02 13.53
N PHE A 114 -1.38 -2.88 13.50
CA PHE A 114 -1.15 -3.82 14.60
C PHE A 114 -0.38 -3.10 15.70
N LYS A 115 -0.96 -3.04 16.90
CA LYS A 115 -0.20 -2.75 18.12
C LYS A 115 0.10 -4.07 18.82
N THR A 116 1.38 -4.42 18.89
CA THR A 116 1.90 -5.36 19.90
C THR A 116 1.58 -4.84 21.31
#